data_AF-A0A9P7VXU1-F1
#
_entry.id   AF-A0A9P7VXU1-F1
#
_cell.length_a   1.000
_cell.length_b   1.000
_cell.length_c   1.000
_cell.angle_alpha   90.00
_cell.angle_beta   90.00
_cell.angle_gamma   90.00
#
_symmetry.space_group_name_H-M   'P 1'
#
loop_
_entity.id
_entity.type
_entity.pdbx_description
1 polymer ?
#
loop_
_entity_poly.entity_id
_entity_poly.type
_entity_poly.pdbx_seq_one_letter_code
_entity_poly.pdbx_strand_id
1 'polypeptide(L)'
;MPVKVEGHTTVLSPDGARWAVEAQDLQRFTARGSDGNTHGRTDYEQPVKKTFSRHLLDLKHGNIGPHPHQIPPWPSLMVLPQLAPFHCDDPLGSVQANTAEACPQLLIESQEAASNWNRHDGGDQLFGPAVQFAQQPEIVKLEEHVPPELLPELLLVGDPDGKTVFLPEYSSSSNMKVYKRIFPRLGENAIHTDIHGTIHATRKPRTAYLDLSSAKDLGAGAGSHSKVLLGKLRLPEPLVARSSTGQFEVAVKLARSDHESHSMLRTEAKLYDTSIPQYLTGDWSGFHFLEDAVYDGDGIVPVAAVVPKFYGFYISVHRDYTGLLSPILLMEECGIPINVKRLTPKDRELIYSFAIRIHRCGVSQGSFFDRNVLVQPGPLSVPPSLRSPSTPSFRVIDFGRGERHVDFSEREWKAICEDEMVDVKEAIYGELKRITKDVRGDGSGKKITFARKYWSTHKPMYA
;
A
#
# COMPACT_ATOMS: atom_id res chain seq x y z
N MET A 1 -54.42 -25.23 14.58
CA MET A 1 -52.95 -25.33 14.59
C MET A 1 -52.41 -24.04 13.98
N PRO A 2 -51.52 -23.28 14.64
CA PRO A 2 -50.97 -22.08 14.02
C PRO A 2 -49.87 -22.50 13.03
N VAL A 3 -49.97 -22.01 11.80
CA VAL A 3 -48.93 -22.15 10.78
C VAL A 3 -47.78 -21.23 11.19
N LYS A 4 -46.64 -21.82 11.53
CA LYS A 4 -45.41 -21.11 11.85
C LYS A 4 -44.81 -20.62 10.53
N VAL A 5 -44.89 -19.31 10.28
CA VAL A 5 -44.23 -18.69 9.12
C VAL A 5 -42.78 -18.42 9.50
N GLU A 6 -41.87 -19.27 9.00
CA GLU A 6 -40.43 -19.06 9.14
C GLU A 6 -39.98 -17.99 8.14
N GLY A 7 -39.78 -16.77 8.62
CA GLY A 7 -39.22 -15.68 7.83
C GLY A 7 -37.69 -15.81 7.76
N HIS A 8 -37.16 -16.11 6.59
CA HIS A 8 -35.72 -15.98 6.29
C HIS A 8 -35.46 -14.57 5.74
N THR A 9 -34.53 -13.84 6.35
CA THR A 9 -34.06 -12.55 5.81
C THR A 9 -32.76 -12.81 5.07
N THR A 10 -32.74 -12.57 3.77
CA THR A 10 -31.54 -12.73 2.95
C THR A 10 -30.69 -11.46 3.08
N VAL A 11 -29.50 -11.56 3.65
CA VAL A 11 -28.52 -10.47 3.64
C VAL A 11 -27.55 -10.74 2.49
N LEU A 12 -27.51 -9.84 1.52
CA LEU A 12 -26.58 -9.91 0.39
C LEU A 12 -25.25 -9.29 0.81
N SER A 13 -24.17 -10.07 0.75
CA SER A 13 -22.81 -9.51 0.84
C SER A 13 -22.36 -8.94 -0.53
N PRO A 14 -21.42 -7.98 -0.53
CA PRO A 14 -20.91 -7.36 -1.76
C PRO A 14 -20.19 -8.31 -2.74
N ASP A 15 -19.87 -9.54 -2.33
CA ASP A 15 -19.23 -10.58 -3.16
C ASP A 15 -20.23 -11.59 -3.75
N GLY A 16 -21.54 -11.36 -3.59
CA GLY A 16 -22.58 -12.24 -4.13
C GLY A 16 -22.83 -13.51 -3.31
N ALA A 17 -22.23 -13.67 -2.13
CA ALA A 17 -22.58 -14.76 -1.23
C ALA A 17 -23.99 -14.53 -0.63
N ARG A 18 -24.85 -15.55 -0.76
CA ARG A 18 -26.15 -15.58 -0.09
C ARG A 18 -25.96 -16.08 1.33
N TRP A 19 -26.17 -15.21 2.30
CA TRP A 19 -26.23 -15.60 3.71
C TRP A 19 -27.70 -15.82 4.08
N ALA A 20 -28.03 -17.05 4.48
CA ALA A 20 -29.24 -17.31 5.24
C ALA A 20 -28.89 -17.07 6.71
N VAL A 21 -29.29 -15.92 7.24
CA VAL A 21 -29.20 -15.63 8.67
C VAL A 21 -30.61 -15.81 9.22
N GLU A 22 -30.79 -16.69 10.20
CA GLU A 22 -32.08 -16.76 10.88
C GLU A 22 -32.33 -15.42 11.59
N ALA A 23 -33.55 -14.90 11.50
CA ALA A 23 -33.92 -13.60 12.10
C ALA A 23 -33.58 -13.51 13.61
N GLN A 24 -33.49 -14.67 14.27
CA GLN A 24 -33.12 -14.81 15.68
C GLN A 24 -31.63 -14.50 15.95
N ASP A 25 -30.74 -14.72 14.98
CA ASP A 25 -29.32 -14.42 15.12
C ASP A 25 -29.03 -12.91 14.93
N LEU A 26 -29.81 -12.23 14.07
CA LEU A 26 -29.76 -10.77 13.91
C LEU A 26 -30.25 -10.01 15.17
N GLN A 27 -31.25 -10.56 15.87
CA GLN A 27 -31.70 -10.00 17.15
C GLN A 27 -30.68 -10.18 18.28
N ARG A 28 -29.85 -11.24 18.24
CA ARG A 28 -28.75 -11.43 19.20
C ARG A 28 -27.58 -10.47 18.95
N PHE A 29 -27.38 -10.02 17.72
CA PHE A 29 -26.38 -8.99 17.39
C PHE A 29 -26.75 -7.60 17.93
N THR A 30 -28.04 -7.29 18.05
CA THR A 30 -28.54 -6.00 18.57
C THR A 30 -28.74 -6.01 20.09
N ALA A 31 -28.98 -7.17 20.71
CA ALA A 31 -29.25 -7.28 22.14
C ALA A 31 -28.01 -7.31 23.06
N ARG A 32 -26.78 -7.45 22.54
CA ARG A 32 -25.56 -7.47 23.39
C ARG A 32 -25.09 -6.09 23.90
N GLY A 33 -25.88 -5.03 23.69
CA GLY A 33 -25.59 -3.67 24.16
C GLY A 33 -26.25 -3.26 25.47
N SER A 34 -27.13 -4.09 26.05
CA SER A 34 -27.85 -3.74 27.27
C SER A 34 -28.19 -5.00 28.04
N ASP A 35 -27.47 -5.27 29.11
CA ASP A 35 -28.03 -5.58 30.43
C ASP A 35 -26.96 -6.22 31.31
N GLY A 36 -26.56 -5.46 32.32
CA GLY A 36 -25.74 -5.94 33.41
C GLY A 36 -26.55 -6.77 34.40
N ASN A 37 -25.84 -7.66 35.09
CA ASN A 37 -26.26 -8.39 36.28
C ASN A 37 -27.40 -9.42 36.11
N THR A 38 -27.02 -10.69 36.09
CA THR A 38 -27.65 -11.70 36.97
C THR A 38 -26.70 -12.88 37.18
N HIS A 39 -26.51 -13.25 38.44
CA HIS A 39 -25.79 -14.45 38.86
C HIS A 39 -26.63 -15.71 38.63
N GLY A 40 -25.94 -16.76 38.17
CA GLY A 40 -26.21 -18.14 38.59
C GLY A 40 -27.09 -18.97 37.67
N ARG A 41 -26.48 -19.80 36.81
CA ARG A 41 -26.76 -21.24 36.71
C ARG A 41 -25.75 -21.91 35.77
N THR A 42 -25.09 -22.95 36.27
CA THR A 42 -24.30 -23.89 35.47
C THR A 42 -25.24 -24.93 34.88
N ASP A 43 -25.51 -24.86 33.59
CA ASP A 43 -26.05 -25.99 32.83
C ASP A 43 -25.29 -26.09 31.50
N TYR A 44 -25.02 -27.33 31.10
CA TYR A 44 -24.23 -27.74 29.94
C TYR A 44 -24.63 -26.99 28.65
N GLU A 45 -23.83 -26.01 28.23
CA GLU A 45 -23.90 -25.49 26.87
C GLU A 45 -23.33 -26.54 25.91
N GLN A 46 -24.21 -27.13 25.10
CA GLN A 46 -23.77 -27.89 23.93
C GLN A 46 -23.07 -26.94 22.95
N PRO A 47 -21.91 -27.31 22.38
CA PRO A 47 -21.27 -26.49 21.37
C PRO A 47 -22.20 -26.41 20.15
N VAL A 48 -22.73 -25.21 19.90
CA VAL A 48 -23.44 -24.90 18.66
C VAL A 48 -22.45 -25.12 17.52
N LYS A 49 -22.60 -26.24 16.81
CA LYS A 49 -21.89 -26.49 15.56
C LYS A 49 -22.33 -25.42 14.56
N LYS A 50 -21.51 -24.38 14.42
CA LYS A 50 -21.61 -23.43 13.32
C LYS A 50 -21.29 -24.18 12.03
N THR A 51 -22.32 -24.64 11.33
CA THR A 51 -22.16 -25.22 10.00
C THR A 51 -22.09 -24.09 8.99
N PHE A 52 -20.89 -23.54 8.77
CA PHE A 52 -20.62 -22.70 7.61
C PHE A 52 -20.18 -23.61 6.46
N SER A 53 -20.95 -23.59 5.37
CA SER A 53 -20.67 -24.42 4.19
C SER A 53 -19.49 -23.85 3.41
N ARG A 54 -18.45 -24.68 3.23
CA ARG A 54 -17.16 -24.39 2.59
C ARG A 54 -17.26 -24.39 1.05
N HIS A 55 -18.17 -23.61 0.48
CA HIS A 55 -18.35 -23.48 -0.97
C HIS A 55 -18.06 -22.05 -1.43
N LEU A 56 -16.78 -21.71 -1.57
CA LEU A 56 -16.35 -20.45 -2.21
C LEU A 56 -14.90 -20.54 -2.71
N LEU A 57 -14.62 -21.49 -3.60
CA LEU A 57 -13.34 -21.57 -4.32
C LEU A 57 -13.46 -21.86 -5.82
N ASP A 58 -14.64 -21.70 -6.43
CA ASP A 58 -14.83 -21.95 -7.87
C ASP A 58 -15.57 -20.80 -8.59
N LEU A 59 -15.24 -19.54 -8.25
CA LEU A 59 -15.73 -18.39 -9.02
C LEU A 59 -14.85 -18.16 -10.26
N LYS A 60 -15.00 -19.03 -11.25
CA LYS A 60 -14.71 -18.68 -12.65
C LYS A 60 -15.84 -17.78 -13.17
N HIS A 61 -15.54 -16.48 -13.28
CA HIS A 61 -16.13 -15.53 -14.23
C HIS A 61 -17.64 -15.67 -14.51
N GLY A 62 -18.48 -15.14 -13.61
CA GLY A 62 -19.91 -14.98 -13.87
C GLY A 62 -20.57 -13.97 -12.94
N ASN A 63 -21.04 -12.85 -13.52
CA ASN A 63 -21.93 -11.80 -12.99
C ASN A 63 -21.99 -11.61 -11.46
N ILE A 64 -21.27 -10.58 -10.99
CA ILE A 64 -21.11 -10.22 -9.57
C ILE A 64 -22.11 -9.10 -9.22
N GLY A 65 -22.65 -9.15 -8.00
CA GLY A 65 -23.52 -8.13 -7.40
C GLY A 65 -22.81 -6.79 -7.16
N PRO A 66 -23.36 -5.89 -6.32
CA PRO A 66 -22.80 -4.54 -6.15
C PRO A 66 -21.38 -4.63 -5.58
N HIS A 67 -20.40 -4.28 -6.41
CA HIS A 67 -18.99 -4.25 -6.04
C HIS A 67 -18.76 -3.27 -4.87
N PRO A 68 -17.89 -3.61 -3.88
CA PRO A 68 -17.44 -2.64 -2.91
C PRO A 68 -16.90 -1.40 -3.63
N HIS A 69 -17.31 -0.21 -3.16
CA HIS A 69 -16.87 1.04 -3.76
C HIS A 69 -15.47 1.40 -3.24
N GLN A 70 -14.54 1.59 -4.18
CA GLN A 70 -13.24 2.17 -3.88
C GLN A 70 -13.48 3.57 -3.34
N ILE A 71 -12.94 3.89 -2.16
CA ILE A 71 -12.94 5.27 -1.68
C ILE A 71 -11.72 5.93 -2.32
N PRO A 72 -11.88 6.94 -3.18
CA PRO A 72 -10.73 7.66 -3.67
C PRO A 72 -9.99 8.28 -2.47
N PRO A 73 -8.65 8.21 -2.43
CA PRO A 73 -7.91 8.98 -1.44
C PRO A 73 -8.19 10.48 -1.65
N TRP A 74 -7.84 11.30 -0.67
CA TRP A 74 -7.89 12.74 -0.86
C TRP A 74 -7.07 13.12 -2.10
N PRO A 75 -7.67 13.76 -3.12
CA PRO A 75 -7.02 13.94 -4.41
C PRO A 75 -5.88 14.94 -4.23
N SER A 76 -4.66 14.41 -4.25
CA SER A 76 -3.34 15.03 -4.33
C SER A 76 -2.83 15.03 -5.77
N LEU A 77 -3.30 14.09 -6.61
CA LEU A 77 -3.03 14.03 -8.04
C LEU A 77 -4.10 14.79 -8.85
N MET A 78 -3.67 15.67 -9.75
CA MET A 78 -4.51 16.31 -10.77
C MET A 78 -4.12 15.84 -12.17
N VAL A 79 -5.13 15.78 -13.04
CA VAL A 79 -4.95 15.63 -14.49
C VAL A 79 -5.21 16.99 -15.11
N LEU A 80 -4.17 17.63 -15.64
CA LEU A 80 -4.36 18.88 -16.37
C LEU A 80 -5.20 18.60 -17.63
N PRO A 81 -6.24 19.40 -17.91
CA PRO A 81 -6.90 19.34 -19.21
C PRO A 81 -5.83 19.60 -20.27
N GLN A 82 -5.76 18.74 -21.28
CA GLN A 82 -4.83 18.96 -22.38
C GLN A 82 -5.19 20.32 -23.00
N LEU A 83 -4.38 21.34 -22.74
CA LEU A 83 -4.38 22.53 -23.57
C LEU A 83 -4.09 22.00 -24.96
N ALA A 84 -5.06 22.14 -25.88
CA ALA A 84 -4.91 21.69 -27.25
C ALA A 84 -3.52 22.13 -27.75
N PRO A 85 -2.73 21.24 -28.38
CA PRO A 85 -1.42 21.61 -28.85
C PRO A 85 -1.58 22.88 -29.69
N PHE A 86 -1.01 23.99 -29.22
CA PHE A 86 -0.87 25.17 -30.03
C PHE A 86 -0.04 24.73 -31.23
N HIS A 87 -0.71 24.50 -32.36
CA HIS A 87 -0.08 24.38 -33.66
C HIS A 87 0.55 25.75 -33.97
N CYS A 88 1.74 26.01 -33.43
CA CYS A 88 2.64 27.01 -33.97
C CYS A 88 3.34 26.39 -35.17
N ASP A 89 2.59 26.18 -36.25
CA ASP A 89 3.15 26.04 -37.59
C ASP A 89 3.25 27.44 -38.22
N ASP A 90 4.01 28.33 -37.60
CA ASP A 90 4.47 29.56 -38.25
C ASP A 90 5.98 29.40 -38.56
N PRO A 91 6.38 29.31 -39.84
CA PRO A 91 7.78 29.22 -40.22
C PRO A 91 8.39 30.63 -40.13
N LEU A 92 8.88 31.01 -38.96
CA LEU A 92 9.59 32.27 -38.79
C LEU A 92 11.06 32.03 -38.45
N GLY A 93 11.88 32.24 -39.48
CA GLY A 93 13.11 33.02 -39.44
C GLY A 93 14.11 32.73 -38.32
N SER A 94 15.28 32.23 -38.71
CA SER A 94 16.48 32.13 -37.89
C SER A 94 16.78 33.39 -37.08
N VAL A 95 16.53 33.36 -35.78
CA VAL A 95 17.15 34.26 -34.81
C VAL A 95 17.62 33.43 -33.62
N GLN A 96 18.92 33.49 -33.36
CA GLN A 96 19.57 32.89 -32.20
C GLN A 96 18.97 33.47 -30.91
N ALA A 97 18.53 32.61 -29.99
CA ALA A 97 18.20 33.02 -28.63
C ALA A 97 18.56 31.92 -27.61
N ASN A 98 19.19 32.39 -26.54
CA ASN A 98 19.75 31.64 -25.43
C ASN A 98 18.69 30.86 -24.64
N THR A 99 18.95 29.59 -24.37
CA THR A 99 18.14 28.73 -23.51
C THR A 99 18.57 28.85 -22.05
N ALA A 100 17.87 29.67 -21.26
CA ALA A 100 17.97 29.62 -19.79
C ALA A 100 16.72 30.10 -19.00
N GLU A 101 15.68 30.69 -19.61
CA GLU A 101 14.62 31.38 -18.83
C GLU A 101 13.18 30.86 -19.00
N ALA A 102 12.94 29.72 -19.66
CA ALA A 102 11.56 29.25 -19.95
C ALA A 102 10.81 28.56 -18.79
N CYS A 103 11.34 28.54 -17.56
CA CYS A 103 10.77 27.78 -16.44
C CYS A 103 9.69 28.50 -15.58
N PRO A 104 9.69 29.85 -15.42
CA PRO A 104 8.71 30.52 -14.55
C PRO A 104 7.30 30.69 -15.14
N GLN A 105 7.15 30.74 -16.47
CA GLN A 105 5.86 31.05 -17.11
C GLN A 105 4.83 29.91 -17.02
N LEU A 106 5.27 28.65 -17.14
CA LEU A 106 4.39 27.48 -16.98
C LEU A 106 3.83 27.33 -15.56
N LEU A 107 4.55 27.81 -14.54
CA LEU A 107 4.08 27.78 -13.15
C LEU A 107 2.90 28.75 -12.95
N ILE A 108 2.99 29.95 -13.54
CA ILE A 108 1.93 30.97 -13.46
C ILE A 108 0.67 30.47 -14.17
N GLU A 109 0.80 29.88 -15.37
CA GLU A 109 -0.34 29.35 -16.12
C GLU A 109 -1.02 28.17 -15.41
N SER A 110 -0.26 27.30 -14.72
CA SER A 110 -0.83 26.22 -13.91
C SER A 110 -1.57 26.73 -12.67
N GLN A 111 -1.09 27.81 -12.05
CA GLN A 111 -1.72 28.47 -10.91
C GLN A 111 -3.00 29.21 -11.34
N GLU A 112 -3.00 29.83 -12.52
CA GLU A 112 -4.19 30.45 -13.12
C GLU A 112 -5.23 29.40 -13.55
N ALA A 113 -4.81 28.28 -14.13
CA ALA A 113 -5.71 27.18 -14.48
C ALA A 113 -6.37 26.56 -13.24
N ALA A 114 -5.60 26.33 -12.17
CA ALA A 114 -6.12 25.86 -10.89
C ALA A 114 -7.06 26.88 -10.22
N SER A 115 -6.78 28.18 -10.37
CA SER A 115 -7.61 29.27 -9.84
C SER A 115 -8.91 29.47 -10.63
N ASN A 116 -8.89 29.27 -11.95
CA ASN A 116 -10.06 29.38 -12.83
C ASN A 116 -10.99 28.17 -12.70
N TRP A 117 -10.47 26.99 -12.37
CA TRP A 117 -11.29 25.81 -12.10
C TRP A 117 -12.26 26.01 -10.92
N ASN A 118 -11.85 26.78 -9.90
CA ASN A 118 -12.70 27.13 -8.75
C ASN A 118 -13.93 28.01 -9.10
N ARG A 119 -14.03 28.53 -10.33
CA ARG A 119 -15.17 29.37 -10.75
C ARG A 119 -16.21 28.64 -11.59
N HIS A 120 -15.92 27.43 -12.10
CA HIS A 120 -16.72 26.83 -13.17
C HIS A 120 -17.61 25.64 -12.79
N ASP A 121 -17.50 25.07 -11.58
CA ASP A 121 -18.44 24.03 -11.15
C ASP A 121 -19.59 24.62 -10.34
N GLY A 122 -20.68 24.95 -11.06
CA GLY A 122 -22.01 25.24 -10.50
C GLY A 122 -22.71 23.99 -9.95
N GLY A 123 -22.01 23.15 -9.19
CA GLY A 123 -22.56 22.00 -8.48
C GLY A 123 -22.89 22.36 -7.03
N ASP A 124 -24.08 21.99 -6.59
CA ASP A 124 -24.62 22.29 -5.25
C ASP A 124 -23.62 22.07 -4.10
N GLN A 125 -23.62 23.05 -3.18
CA GLN A 125 -22.79 23.15 -1.98
C GLN A 125 -22.96 21.94 -1.04
N LEU A 126 -22.16 20.89 -1.23
CA LEU A 126 -22.00 19.82 -0.23
C LEU A 126 -20.90 20.12 0.79
N PHE A 127 -20.14 21.21 0.61
CA PHE A 127 -19.14 21.67 1.56
C PHE A 127 -19.44 23.12 1.92
N GLY A 128 -19.73 23.38 3.21
CA GLY A 128 -20.07 24.70 3.70
C GLY A 128 -18.97 25.74 3.45
N PRO A 129 -19.31 27.04 3.40
CA PRO A 129 -18.43 28.14 2.97
C PRO A 129 -17.24 28.45 3.89
N ALA A 130 -16.88 27.55 4.81
CA ALA A 130 -15.83 27.72 5.81
C ALA A 130 -14.60 26.80 5.61
N VAL A 131 -14.51 26.06 4.50
CA VAL A 131 -13.22 25.48 4.10
C VAL A 131 -12.46 26.56 3.35
N GLN A 132 -11.88 27.52 4.09
CA GLN A 132 -10.72 28.25 3.58
C GLN A 132 -9.73 27.16 3.17
N PHE A 133 -9.43 27.05 1.87
CA PHE A 133 -8.38 26.14 1.43
C PHE A 133 -7.13 26.51 2.22
N ALA A 134 -6.78 25.65 3.17
CA ALA A 134 -5.55 25.77 3.94
C ALA A 134 -4.41 25.99 2.94
N GLN A 135 -3.41 26.79 3.32
CA GLN A 135 -2.22 27.03 2.51
C GLN A 135 -1.78 25.70 1.86
N GLN A 136 -1.72 25.67 0.54
CA GLN A 136 -1.36 24.44 -0.17
C GLN A 136 -0.02 23.95 0.38
N PRO A 137 0.08 22.67 0.78
CA PRO A 137 1.34 22.14 1.28
C PRO A 137 2.42 22.26 0.20
N GLU A 138 3.66 22.43 0.63
CA GLU A 138 4.81 22.56 -0.27
C GLU A 138 4.96 21.34 -1.18
N ILE A 139 4.77 20.14 -0.59
CA ILE A 139 4.82 18.85 -1.25
C ILE A 139 3.76 17.94 -0.62
N VAL A 140 3.13 17.09 -1.43
CA VAL A 140 2.13 16.09 -1.00
C VAL A 140 2.63 14.69 -1.28
N LYS A 141 2.19 13.69 -0.52
CA LYS A 141 2.48 12.29 -0.85
C LYS A 141 1.73 11.86 -2.10
N LEU A 142 2.34 11.01 -2.93
CA LEU A 142 1.60 10.30 -3.98
C LEU A 142 0.90 9.10 -3.35
N GLU A 143 -0.42 9.21 -3.18
CA GLU A 143 -1.26 8.20 -2.54
C GLU A 143 -2.33 7.65 -3.49
N GLU A 144 -2.40 8.15 -4.71
CA GLU A 144 -3.30 7.70 -5.77
C GLU A 144 -2.68 6.58 -6.59
N HIS A 145 -3.55 5.74 -7.17
CA HIS A 145 -3.15 4.91 -8.29
C HIS A 145 -2.86 5.78 -9.50
N VAL A 146 -1.67 5.62 -10.06
CA VAL A 146 -1.36 6.15 -11.38
C VAL A 146 -1.64 5.05 -12.41
N PRO A 147 -2.52 5.28 -13.40
CA PRO A 147 -2.77 4.30 -14.46
C PRO A 147 -1.45 3.87 -15.13
N PRO A 148 -1.23 2.57 -15.41
CA PRO A 148 0.02 2.08 -16.00
C PRO A 148 0.45 2.83 -17.27
N GLU A 149 -0.52 3.27 -18.04
CA GLU A 149 -0.40 4.01 -19.30
C GLU A 149 0.11 5.43 -19.08
N LEU A 150 -0.06 6.00 -17.87
CA LEU A 150 0.40 7.33 -17.51
C LEU A 150 1.69 7.31 -16.67
N LEU A 151 2.09 6.16 -16.13
CA LEU A 151 3.38 6.01 -15.46
C LEU A 151 4.54 6.44 -16.39
N PRO A 152 5.67 6.92 -15.83
CA PRO A 152 6.82 7.35 -16.62
C PRO A 152 7.66 6.17 -17.13
N GLU A 153 7.98 6.17 -18.43
CA GLU A 153 8.82 5.17 -19.10
C GLU A 153 10.31 5.44 -18.82
N LEU A 154 10.68 6.72 -18.76
CA LEU A 154 11.99 7.19 -18.37
C LEU A 154 11.93 7.96 -17.06
N LEU A 155 12.95 7.78 -16.24
CA LEU A 155 13.12 8.48 -14.97
C LEU A 155 14.47 9.20 -14.98
N LEU A 156 14.42 10.52 -14.96
CA LEU A 156 15.59 11.38 -14.80
C LEU A 156 15.82 11.60 -13.30
N VAL A 157 16.94 11.12 -12.78
CA VAL A 157 17.24 11.13 -11.35
C VAL A 157 18.34 12.15 -11.06
N GLY A 158 18.00 13.21 -10.35
CA GLY A 158 18.95 14.17 -9.78
C GLY A 158 19.53 13.61 -8.48
N ASP A 159 20.79 13.19 -8.50
CA ASP A 159 21.45 12.52 -7.37
C ASP A 159 22.85 13.10 -7.12
N PRO A 160 22.94 14.34 -6.62
CA PRO A 160 24.23 15.02 -6.44
C PRO A 160 25.10 14.36 -5.36
N ASP A 161 24.50 13.63 -4.41
CA ASP A 161 25.23 12.96 -3.32
C ASP A 161 25.57 11.49 -3.65
N GLY A 162 25.29 11.04 -4.88
CA GLY A 162 25.57 9.67 -5.31
C GLY A 162 24.84 8.60 -4.50
N LYS A 163 23.64 8.87 -3.99
CA LYS A 163 22.83 7.93 -3.19
C LYS A 163 22.47 6.66 -3.96
N THR A 164 22.43 6.72 -5.30
CA THR A 164 22.15 5.59 -6.21
C THR A 164 23.40 4.86 -6.68
N VAL A 165 24.61 5.36 -6.35
CA VAL A 165 25.88 4.83 -6.83
C VAL A 165 26.42 3.79 -5.83
N PHE A 166 26.84 2.63 -6.32
CA PHE A 166 27.46 1.59 -5.49
C PHE A 166 28.93 1.84 -5.17
N LEU A 167 29.66 2.36 -6.16
CA LEU A 167 31.09 2.63 -6.07
C LEU A 167 31.32 4.14 -6.16
N PRO A 168 31.63 4.83 -5.05
CA PRO A 168 31.82 6.29 -5.03
C PRO A 168 32.85 6.80 -6.04
N GLU A 169 33.82 5.96 -6.39
CA GLU A 169 34.88 6.22 -7.38
C GLU A 169 34.34 6.49 -8.79
N TYR A 170 33.10 6.07 -9.09
CA TYR A 170 32.42 6.27 -10.37
C TYR A 170 31.40 7.41 -10.35
N SER A 171 31.58 8.38 -9.45
CA SER A 171 30.80 9.62 -9.43
C SER A 171 31.04 10.38 -10.73
N SER A 172 30.26 10.07 -11.76
CA SER A 172 30.29 10.79 -13.04
C SER A 172 30.07 12.28 -12.79
N SER A 173 30.71 13.13 -13.59
CA SER A 173 30.49 14.59 -13.57
C SER A 173 29.02 15.01 -13.76
N SER A 174 28.18 14.15 -14.35
CA SER A 174 26.73 14.38 -14.43
C SER A 174 26.01 13.98 -13.13
N ASN A 175 25.41 14.98 -12.48
CA ASN A 175 24.49 14.81 -11.35
C ASN A 175 23.14 14.18 -11.76
N MET A 176 22.87 14.09 -13.06
CA MET A 176 21.65 13.51 -13.60
C MET A 176 21.90 12.10 -14.13
N LYS A 177 21.08 11.14 -13.70
CA LYS A 177 21.09 9.74 -14.15
C LYS A 177 19.80 9.41 -14.89
N VAL A 178 19.89 8.54 -15.89
CA VAL A 178 18.72 8.12 -16.69
C VAL A 178 18.41 6.66 -16.41
N TYR A 179 17.17 6.41 -16.02
CA TYR A 179 16.64 5.08 -15.80
C TYR A 179 15.46 4.79 -16.73
N LYS A 180 15.28 3.51 -17.07
CA LYS A 180 14.17 3.00 -17.87
C LYS A 180 13.30 2.07 -17.04
N ARG A 181 11.99 2.21 -17.17
CA ARG A 181 11.01 1.35 -16.51
C ARG A 181 11.07 -0.07 -17.06
N ILE A 182 11.05 -1.04 -16.16
CA ILE A 182 10.92 -2.47 -16.45
C ILE A 182 9.55 -2.99 -15.98
N PHE A 183 9.04 -2.46 -14.85
CA PHE A 183 7.73 -2.79 -14.31
C PHE A 183 6.97 -1.51 -13.86
N PRO A 184 5.62 -1.48 -13.89
CA PRO A 184 4.79 -2.52 -14.48
C PRO A 184 4.97 -2.61 -16.00
N ARG A 185 4.78 -3.81 -16.56
CA ARG A 185 4.83 -4.01 -18.01
C ARG A 185 3.56 -3.44 -18.63
N LEU A 186 3.73 -2.56 -19.60
CA LEU A 186 2.64 -2.30 -20.54
C LEU A 186 2.45 -3.60 -21.34
N GLY A 187 1.23 -4.14 -21.37
CA GLY A 187 0.96 -5.37 -22.11
C GLY A 187 1.44 -5.26 -23.56
N GLU A 188 1.75 -6.38 -24.21
CA GLU A 188 2.21 -6.37 -25.62
C GLU A 188 1.20 -5.70 -26.57
N ASN A 189 -0.08 -5.69 -26.18
CA ASN A 189 -1.19 -5.02 -26.86
C ASN A 189 -1.51 -3.62 -26.31
N ALA A 190 -0.72 -3.10 -25.37
CA ALA A 190 -0.74 -1.67 -25.04
C ALA A 190 -0.07 -0.92 -26.19
N ILE A 191 -0.71 -1.02 -27.36
CA ILE A 191 -0.59 -0.03 -28.40
C ILE A 191 -0.88 1.28 -27.68
N HIS A 192 0.15 2.13 -27.59
CA HIS A 192 0.10 3.42 -26.92
C HIS A 192 -0.90 4.30 -27.66
N THR A 193 -2.14 4.15 -27.25
CA THR A 193 -3.21 5.04 -27.60
C THR A 193 -3.06 6.27 -26.72
N ASP A 194 -3.23 7.46 -27.29
CA ASP A 194 -3.50 8.64 -26.48
C ASP A 194 -4.82 8.44 -25.71
N ILE A 195 -5.23 9.44 -24.92
CA ILE A 195 -6.51 9.42 -24.18
C ILE A 195 -7.71 9.21 -25.13
N HIS A 196 -7.51 9.35 -26.45
CA HIS A 196 -8.51 9.23 -27.50
C HIS A 196 -8.40 7.95 -28.36
N GLY A 197 -7.50 7.01 -28.06
CA GLY A 197 -7.39 5.79 -28.87
C GLY A 197 -6.42 5.87 -30.06
N THR A 198 -5.67 6.96 -30.24
CA THR A 198 -4.82 7.19 -31.42
C THR A 198 -3.42 6.63 -31.23
N ILE A 199 -2.98 5.80 -32.18
CA ILE A 199 -1.66 5.14 -32.19
C ILE A 199 -0.61 6.08 -32.80
N HIS A 200 0.35 6.57 -32.02
CA HIS A 200 1.44 7.41 -32.54
C HIS A 200 2.79 6.67 -32.55
N ALA A 201 3.29 6.34 -33.73
CA ALA A 201 4.59 5.66 -33.92
C ALA A 201 5.83 6.50 -33.56
N THR A 202 5.66 7.77 -33.15
CA THR A 202 6.74 8.74 -32.90
C THR A 202 6.67 9.41 -31.52
N ARG A 203 5.88 8.87 -30.58
CA ARG A 203 5.64 9.55 -29.30
C ARG A 203 6.93 9.64 -28.47
N LYS A 204 7.23 10.85 -27.98
CA LYS A 204 8.28 11.11 -26.99
C LYS A 204 8.00 10.29 -25.72
N PRO A 205 8.99 9.57 -25.15
CA PRO A 205 8.78 8.76 -23.96
C PRO A 205 8.33 9.62 -22.78
N ARG A 206 7.35 9.15 -22.02
CA ARG A 206 6.90 9.82 -20.79
C ARG A 206 8.04 9.84 -19.79
N THR A 207 8.49 11.02 -19.42
CA THR A 207 9.69 11.23 -18.62
C THR A 207 9.31 11.90 -17.31
N ALA A 208 9.57 11.24 -16.19
CA ALA A 208 9.47 11.84 -14.86
C ALA A 208 10.83 12.34 -14.38
N TYR A 209 10.80 13.24 -13.40
CA TYR A 209 11.99 13.72 -12.70
C TYR A 209 11.93 13.32 -11.23
N LEU A 210 12.95 12.65 -10.73
CA LEU A 210 13.12 12.28 -9.33
C LEU A 210 14.31 13.04 -8.75
N ASP A 211 14.06 13.87 -7.75
CA ASP A 211 15.10 14.59 -7.02
C ASP A 211 15.43 13.88 -5.71
N LEU A 212 16.71 13.51 -5.57
CA LEU A 212 17.28 12.87 -4.39
C LEU A 212 18.24 13.79 -3.61
N SER A 213 18.44 15.04 -4.03
CA SER A 213 19.38 15.97 -3.38
C SER A 213 19.13 16.12 -1.87
N SER A 214 17.86 16.28 -1.48
CA SER A 214 17.43 16.44 -0.08
C SER A 214 16.79 15.18 0.52
N ALA A 215 16.98 14.02 -0.13
CA ALA A 215 16.27 12.80 0.25
C ALA A 215 16.68 12.30 1.64
N LYS A 216 15.70 12.22 2.54
CA LYS A 216 15.85 11.66 3.89
C LYS A 216 15.91 10.13 3.81
N ASP A 217 16.80 9.52 4.58
CA ASP A 217 16.82 8.07 4.78
C ASP A 217 15.67 7.65 5.71
N LEU A 218 14.72 6.88 5.18
CA LEU A 218 13.56 6.36 5.92
C LEU A 218 13.91 5.08 6.70
N GLY A 219 15.00 4.41 6.34
CA GLY A 219 15.45 3.14 6.94
C GLY A 219 16.63 3.28 7.89
N ALA A 220 17.05 4.50 8.24
CA ALA A 220 18.20 4.75 9.12
C ALA A 220 18.05 4.01 10.47
N GLY A 221 18.80 2.91 10.64
CA GLY A 221 18.81 2.08 11.85
C GLY A 221 18.22 0.67 11.69
N ALA A 222 17.61 0.34 10.56
CA ALA A 222 17.17 -1.02 10.26
C ALA A 222 18.19 -1.72 9.35
N GLY A 223 18.86 -2.76 9.86
CA GLY A 223 19.72 -3.62 9.05
C GLY A 223 18.86 -4.36 8.01
N SER A 224 18.83 -3.86 6.77
CA SER A 224 18.08 -4.47 5.67
C SER A 224 18.91 -4.56 4.40
N HIS A 225 18.47 -5.42 3.47
CA HIS A 225 19.05 -5.61 2.13
C HIS A 225 18.81 -4.42 1.19
N SER A 226 18.24 -3.31 1.69
CA SER A 226 17.91 -2.15 0.88
C SER A 226 18.10 -0.85 1.66
N LYS A 227 18.21 0.25 0.91
CA LYS A 227 18.12 1.61 1.43
C LYS A 227 16.80 2.21 0.96
N VAL A 228 16.04 2.84 1.84
CA VAL A 228 14.78 3.49 1.49
C VAL A 228 14.93 4.98 1.73
N LEU A 229 14.69 5.77 0.69
CA LEU A 229 14.80 7.22 0.70
C LEU A 229 13.42 7.86 0.48
N LEU A 230 13.20 9.03 1.07
CA LEU A 230 12.08 9.91 0.73
C LEU A 230 12.48 10.80 -0.44
N GLY A 231 11.97 10.48 -1.64
CA GLY A 231 12.29 11.21 -2.87
C GLY A 231 11.19 12.18 -3.29
N LYS A 232 11.55 13.23 -4.03
CA LYS A 232 10.60 14.17 -4.64
C LYS A 232 10.41 13.83 -6.12
N LEU A 233 9.21 13.39 -6.50
CA LEU A 233 8.87 12.94 -7.84
C LEU A 233 7.98 13.96 -8.55
N ARG A 234 8.41 14.43 -9.72
CA ARG A 234 7.55 15.13 -10.68
C ARG A 234 7.13 14.16 -11.78
N LEU A 235 5.83 13.86 -11.84
CA LEU A 235 5.26 13.00 -12.87
C LEU A 235 5.21 13.72 -14.24
N PRO A 236 5.17 12.97 -15.35
CA PRO A 236 5.02 13.56 -16.68
C PRO A 236 3.60 14.12 -16.85
N GLU A 237 3.45 15.12 -17.71
CA GLU A 237 2.14 15.60 -18.14
C GLU A 237 1.27 14.42 -18.67
N PRO A 238 -0.05 14.45 -18.41
CA PRO A 238 -0.81 15.54 -17.79
C PRO A 238 -0.85 15.52 -16.25
N LEU A 239 -0.04 14.69 -15.59
CA LEU A 239 -0.12 14.46 -14.15
C LEU A 239 0.65 15.51 -13.35
N VAL A 240 -0.03 16.20 -12.44
CA VAL A 240 0.58 17.24 -11.59
C VAL A 240 0.10 17.08 -10.14
N ALA A 241 1.00 17.34 -9.19
CA ALA A 241 0.65 17.35 -7.77
C ALA A 241 -0.13 18.59 -7.38
N ARG A 242 -1.06 18.45 -6.43
CA ARG A 242 -1.71 19.56 -5.72
C ARG A 242 -0.80 20.12 -4.63
N SER A 243 0.37 20.54 -5.05
CA SER A 243 1.38 21.16 -4.20
C SER A 243 1.92 22.40 -4.89
N SER A 244 2.51 23.32 -4.13
CA SER A 244 3.09 24.54 -4.72
C SER A 244 4.27 24.25 -5.66
N THR A 245 4.90 23.08 -5.53
CA THR A 245 6.03 22.63 -6.34
C THR A 245 5.63 21.77 -7.54
N GLY A 246 4.39 21.27 -7.58
CA GLY A 246 3.94 20.27 -8.55
C GLY A 246 4.63 18.89 -8.37
N GLN A 247 5.32 18.67 -7.25
CA GLN A 247 6.02 17.43 -6.92
C GLN A 247 5.27 16.61 -5.86
N PHE A 248 5.56 15.31 -5.86
CA PHE A 248 5.09 14.33 -4.89
C PHE A 248 6.22 13.79 -4.01
N GLU A 249 5.90 13.43 -2.78
CA GLU A 249 6.73 12.54 -1.95
C GLU A 249 6.45 11.07 -2.29
N VAL A 250 7.52 10.31 -2.52
CA VAL A 250 7.48 8.86 -2.76
C VAL A 250 8.58 8.13 -1.99
N ALA A 251 8.34 6.87 -1.66
CA ALA A 251 9.38 5.98 -1.16
C ALA A 251 10.23 5.46 -2.32
N VAL A 252 11.53 5.66 -2.23
CA VAL A 252 12.54 5.24 -3.22
C VAL A 252 13.38 4.14 -2.59
N LYS A 253 13.11 2.89 -2.94
CA LYS A 253 13.86 1.74 -2.44
C LYS A 253 14.98 1.37 -3.41
N LEU A 254 16.19 1.30 -2.88
CA LEU A 254 17.43 0.99 -3.58
C LEU A 254 17.99 -0.33 -3.05
N ALA A 255 18.50 -1.17 -3.95
CA ALA A 255 19.28 -2.34 -3.57
C ALA A 255 20.64 -1.90 -3.01
N ARG A 256 21.26 -2.74 -2.18
CA ARG A 256 22.71 -2.69 -1.90
C ARG A 256 23.49 -3.22 -3.10
N SER A 257 24.81 -3.04 -3.08
CA SER A 257 25.71 -3.45 -4.18
C SER A 257 25.87 -4.97 -4.35
N ASP A 258 25.29 -5.79 -3.47
CA ASP A 258 25.36 -7.25 -3.55
C ASP A 258 24.24 -7.87 -4.40
N HIS A 259 24.55 -9.00 -5.02
CA HIS A 259 23.65 -9.69 -5.94
C HIS A 259 22.33 -10.13 -5.27
N GLU A 260 22.38 -10.51 -3.99
CA GLU A 260 21.18 -10.92 -3.23
C GLU A 260 20.18 -9.76 -3.11
N SER A 261 20.66 -8.58 -2.73
CA SER A 261 19.84 -7.37 -2.61
C SER A 261 19.21 -6.95 -3.94
N HIS A 262 19.93 -7.09 -5.06
CA HIS A 262 19.38 -6.87 -6.40
C HIS A 262 18.28 -7.87 -6.74
N SER A 263 18.51 -9.15 -6.44
CA SER A 263 17.54 -10.21 -6.67
C SER A 263 16.26 -9.95 -5.87
N MET A 264 16.38 -9.61 -4.59
CA MET A 264 15.25 -9.30 -3.72
C MET A 264 14.43 -8.12 -4.24
N LEU A 265 15.08 -7.00 -4.60
CA LEU A 265 14.35 -5.83 -5.09
C LEU A 265 13.61 -6.14 -6.39
N ARG A 266 14.21 -6.96 -7.26
CA ARG A 266 13.58 -7.41 -8.51
C ARG A 266 12.42 -8.38 -8.25
N THR A 267 12.56 -9.29 -7.29
CA THR A 267 11.49 -10.20 -6.86
C THR A 267 10.29 -9.41 -6.36
N GLU A 268 10.51 -8.44 -5.47
CA GLU A 268 9.48 -7.55 -4.96
C GLU A 268 8.75 -6.81 -6.09
N ALA A 269 9.49 -6.18 -7.00
CA ALA A 269 8.91 -5.50 -8.16
C ALA A 269 8.06 -6.42 -9.05
N LYS A 270 8.51 -7.67 -9.25
CA LYS A 270 7.79 -8.68 -10.04
C LYS A 270 6.49 -9.13 -9.35
N LEU A 271 6.49 -9.23 -8.02
CA LEU A 271 5.28 -9.56 -7.27
C LEU A 271 4.23 -8.46 -7.42
N TYR A 272 4.62 -7.18 -7.30
CA TYR A 272 3.70 -6.07 -7.56
C TYR A 272 3.17 -6.05 -9.00
N ASP A 273 4.00 -6.37 -9.99
CA ASP A 273 3.58 -6.39 -11.40
C ASP A 273 2.64 -7.55 -11.74
N THR A 274 2.87 -8.74 -11.16
CA THR A 274 2.26 -9.98 -11.67
C THR A 274 1.36 -10.72 -10.71
N SER A 275 1.39 -10.42 -9.41
CA SER A 275 0.75 -11.29 -8.39
C SER A 275 -0.04 -10.53 -7.33
N ILE A 276 0.35 -9.30 -7.00
CA ILE A 276 -0.39 -8.46 -6.07
C ILE A 276 -1.53 -7.78 -6.85
N PRO A 277 -2.80 -8.12 -6.60
CA PRO A 277 -3.91 -7.51 -7.31
C PRO A 277 -4.17 -6.09 -6.79
N GLN A 278 -4.72 -5.23 -7.65
CA GLN A 278 -4.96 -3.82 -7.36
C GLN A 278 -5.80 -3.61 -6.08
N TYR A 279 -6.75 -4.49 -5.78
CA TYR A 279 -7.59 -4.36 -4.59
C TYR A 279 -6.82 -4.49 -3.26
N LEU A 280 -5.62 -5.09 -3.24
CA LEU A 280 -4.76 -5.07 -2.05
C LEU A 280 -4.05 -3.73 -1.85
N THR A 281 -3.97 -2.89 -2.89
CA THR A 281 -3.31 -1.58 -2.85
C THR A 281 -4.28 -0.40 -2.73
N GLY A 282 -5.58 -0.66 -2.92
CA GLY A 282 -6.65 0.33 -2.86
C GLY A 282 -7.28 0.49 -1.48
N ASP A 283 -7.67 1.71 -1.15
CA ASP A 283 -8.47 2.01 0.02
C ASP A 283 -9.96 1.81 -0.33
N TRP A 284 -10.64 0.91 0.37
CA TRP A 284 -12.02 0.53 0.08
C TRP A 284 -12.93 0.85 1.27
N SER A 285 -14.21 1.05 0.98
CA SER A 285 -15.23 1.16 2.04
C SER A 285 -15.71 -0.21 2.48
N GLY A 286 -16.16 -0.30 3.74
CA GLY A 286 -16.87 -1.45 4.28
C GLY A 286 -16.01 -2.38 5.15
N PHE A 287 -16.55 -3.57 5.38
CA PHE A 287 -15.96 -4.58 6.26
C PHE A 287 -15.96 -5.96 5.59
N HIS A 288 -14.96 -6.76 5.92
CA HIS A 288 -14.89 -8.17 5.60
C HIS A 288 -15.06 -8.99 6.87
N PHE A 289 -15.77 -10.11 6.75
CA PHE A 289 -15.72 -11.17 7.74
C PHE A 289 -14.69 -12.22 7.30
N LEU A 290 -13.68 -12.43 8.14
CA LEU A 290 -12.61 -13.39 7.90
C LEU A 290 -12.57 -14.36 9.08
N GLU A 291 -13.15 -15.55 8.89
CA GLU A 291 -13.18 -16.59 9.93
C GLU A 291 -11.76 -16.93 10.43
N ASP A 292 -10.79 -16.99 9.54
CA ASP A 292 -9.38 -17.24 9.88
C ASP A 292 -8.75 -16.11 10.70
N ALA A 293 -9.31 -14.90 10.65
CA ALA A 293 -8.85 -13.74 11.41
C ALA A 293 -9.46 -13.65 12.82
N VAL A 294 -10.39 -14.55 13.17
CA VAL A 294 -10.99 -14.67 14.53
C VAL A 294 -9.93 -15.22 15.50
N TYR A 295 -8.92 -14.40 15.78
CA TYR A 295 -7.87 -14.69 16.74
C TYR A 295 -8.16 -14.00 18.07
N ASP A 296 -8.22 -12.66 18.05
CA ASP A 296 -8.45 -11.81 19.23
C ASP A 296 -9.77 -11.01 19.19
N GLY A 297 -10.51 -11.07 18.07
CA GLY A 297 -11.75 -10.33 17.87
C GLY A 297 -12.90 -11.15 17.29
N ASP A 298 -13.77 -10.49 16.55
CA ASP A 298 -15.00 -11.05 15.96
C ASP A 298 -14.83 -11.47 14.49
N GLY A 299 -13.63 -11.32 13.91
CA GLY A 299 -13.34 -11.59 12.51
C GLY A 299 -13.83 -10.50 11.55
N ILE A 300 -14.44 -9.42 12.06
CA ILE A 300 -14.94 -8.31 11.26
C ILE A 300 -13.86 -7.22 11.22
N VAL A 301 -13.26 -7.05 10.03
CA VAL A 301 -12.17 -6.10 9.80
C VAL A 301 -12.50 -5.14 8.65
N PRO A 302 -12.07 -3.87 8.70
CA PRO A 302 -12.29 -2.93 7.60
C PRO A 302 -11.58 -3.37 6.32
N VAL A 303 -12.15 -3.04 5.17
CA VAL A 303 -11.53 -3.27 3.86
C VAL A 303 -10.46 -2.22 3.58
N ALA A 304 -9.33 -2.30 4.28
CA ALA A 304 -8.20 -1.40 4.08
C ALA A 304 -7.29 -1.87 2.94
N ALA A 305 -6.50 -0.94 2.37
CA ALA A 305 -5.33 -1.30 1.59
C ALA A 305 -4.33 -2.05 2.49
N VAL A 306 -3.82 -3.14 1.95
CA VAL A 306 -2.97 -4.12 2.62
C VAL A 306 -1.49 -3.85 2.33
N VAL A 307 -1.17 -3.49 1.09
CA VAL A 307 0.20 -3.29 0.61
C VAL A 307 0.33 -1.93 -0.09
N PRO A 308 1.54 -1.34 -0.16
CA PRO A 308 1.80 -0.06 -0.82
C PRO A 308 1.34 -0.02 -2.27
N LYS A 309 1.01 1.18 -2.74
CA LYS A 309 0.91 1.44 -4.19
C LYS A 309 2.29 1.38 -4.85
N PHE A 310 2.33 0.80 -6.04
CA PHE A 310 3.55 0.56 -6.81
C PHE A 310 3.61 1.50 -8.03
N TYR A 311 4.66 2.31 -8.13
CA TYR A 311 4.82 3.32 -9.18
C TYR A 311 5.88 2.95 -10.22
N GLY A 312 6.61 1.86 -9.99
CA GLY A 312 7.43 1.23 -11.00
C GLY A 312 8.80 0.78 -10.50
N PHE A 313 9.42 -0.07 -11.30
CA PHE A 313 10.78 -0.57 -11.11
C PHE A 313 11.64 -0.18 -12.30
N TYR A 314 12.78 0.43 -12.02
CA TYR A 314 13.59 1.15 -12.98
C TYR A 314 15.04 0.67 -12.92
N ILE A 315 15.66 0.49 -14.08
CA ILE A 315 17.09 0.16 -14.21
C ILE A 315 17.82 1.24 -15.00
N SER A 316 19.11 1.43 -14.75
CA SER A 316 19.92 2.42 -15.47
C SER A 316 20.00 2.08 -16.96
N VAL A 317 19.94 3.11 -17.82
CA VAL A 317 20.00 2.95 -19.29
C VAL A 317 21.44 2.91 -19.81
N HIS A 318 22.34 3.61 -19.13
CA HIS A 318 23.72 3.75 -19.56
C HIS A 318 24.49 2.45 -19.33
N ARG A 319 25.00 1.89 -20.44
CA ARG A 319 25.79 0.65 -20.44
C ARG A 319 27.02 0.74 -19.55
N ASP A 320 27.66 1.90 -19.52
CA ASP A 320 28.84 2.17 -18.70
C ASP A 320 28.54 2.09 -17.19
N TYR A 321 27.26 2.22 -16.81
CA TYR A 321 26.81 2.14 -15.42
C TYR A 321 26.04 0.85 -15.11
N THR A 322 26.08 -0.14 -16.00
CA THR A 322 25.47 -1.44 -15.76
C THR A 322 26.18 -2.11 -14.58
N GLY A 323 25.49 -2.29 -13.47
CA GLY A 323 26.07 -2.83 -12.23
C GLY A 323 26.78 -1.79 -11.35
N LEU A 324 26.84 -0.52 -11.75
CA LEU A 324 27.38 0.59 -10.93
C LEU A 324 26.28 1.39 -10.22
N LEU A 325 25.07 1.39 -10.78
CA LEU A 325 23.91 2.08 -10.23
C LEU A 325 22.89 1.08 -9.67
N SER A 326 22.32 1.44 -8.53
CA SER A 326 21.25 0.68 -7.91
C SER A 326 19.97 0.76 -8.74
N PRO A 327 19.27 -0.37 -8.99
CA PRO A 327 17.90 -0.32 -9.48
C PRO A 327 17.00 0.43 -8.49
N ILE A 328 15.98 1.10 -9.01
CA ILE A 328 15.05 1.91 -8.24
C ILE A 328 13.67 1.25 -8.23
N LEU A 329 13.12 1.03 -7.05
CA LEU A 329 11.72 0.67 -6.84
C LEU A 329 10.98 1.88 -6.24
N LEU A 330 10.02 2.43 -6.97
CA LEU A 330 9.18 3.56 -6.53
C LEU A 330 7.86 3.07 -5.95
N MET A 331 7.54 3.49 -4.73
CA MET A 331 6.31 3.08 -4.02
C MET A 331 5.71 4.23 -3.19
N GLU A 332 4.50 3.99 -2.69
CA GLU A 332 3.82 4.80 -1.68
C GLU A 332 4.69 4.98 -0.42
N GLU A 333 4.77 6.22 0.08
CA GLU A 333 5.34 6.51 1.40
C GLU A 333 4.27 6.21 2.46
N CYS A 334 4.51 5.17 3.27
CA CYS A 334 3.48 4.58 4.15
C CYS A 334 3.67 4.93 5.63
N GLY A 335 4.55 5.87 5.97
CA GLY A 335 4.83 6.29 7.34
C GLY A 335 5.96 5.50 8.00
N ILE A 336 5.76 5.14 9.26
CA ILE A 336 6.81 4.56 10.11
C ILE A 336 6.47 3.13 10.52
N PRO A 337 7.46 2.29 10.85
CA PRO A 337 7.20 0.98 11.43
C PRO A 337 6.26 1.00 12.64
N ILE A 338 5.37 0.01 12.74
CA ILE A 338 4.47 -0.11 13.88
C ILE A 338 5.24 -0.29 15.19
N ASN A 339 4.63 0.20 16.28
CA ASN A 339 5.02 -0.19 17.62
C ASN A 339 3.96 -1.15 18.16
N VAL A 340 4.29 -2.44 18.21
CA VAL A 340 3.39 -3.53 18.63
C VAL A 340 2.75 -3.30 20.02
N LYS A 341 3.47 -2.59 20.91
CA LYS A 341 2.98 -2.27 22.26
C LYS A 341 1.86 -1.22 22.26
N ARG A 342 1.71 -0.46 21.17
CA ARG A 342 0.71 0.59 21.02
C ARG A 342 -0.50 0.16 20.20
N LEU A 343 -0.48 -1.04 19.63
CA LEU A 343 -1.59 -1.56 18.85
C LEU A 343 -2.76 -1.93 19.76
N THR A 344 -3.95 -1.49 19.39
CA THR A 344 -5.20 -1.97 19.98
C THR A 344 -5.47 -3.42 19.53
N PRO A 345 -6.34 -4.17 20.22
CA PRO A 345 -6.76 -5.49 19.75
C PRO A 345 -7.31 -5.48 18.31
N LYS A 346 -8.05 -4.43 17.94
CA LYS A 346 -8.59 -4.28 16.58
C LYS A 346 -7.50 -3.96 15.54
N ASP A 347 -6.47 -3.21 15.90
CA ASP A 347 -5.32 -3.01 15.00
C ASP A 347 -4.58 -4.33 14.75
N ARG A 348 -4.39 -5.13 15.80
CA ARG A 348 -3.74 -6.45 15.69
C ARG A 348 -4.55 -7.41 14.82
N GLU A 349 -5.86 -7.45 15.01
CA GLU A 349 -6.79 -8.25 14.19
C GLU A 349 -6.73 -7.81 12.72
N LEU A 350 -6.74 -6.50 12.45
CA LEU A 350 -6.61 -5.95 11.11
C LEU A 350 -5.27 -6.33 10.45
N ILE A 351 -4.14 -6.14 11.14
CA ILE A 351 -2.82 -6.50 10.59
C ILE A 351 -2.69 -8.01 10.41
N TYR A 352 -3.24 -8.81 11.33
CA TYR A 352 -3.27 -10.27 11.18
C TYR A 352 -4.05 -10.69 9.92
N SER A 353 -5.16 -9.99 9.64
CA SER A 353 -5.95 -10.22 8.43
C SER A 353 -5.20 -9.90 7.13
N PHE A 354 -4.18 -9.06 7.18
CA PHE A 354 -3.40 -8.69 5.99
C PHE A 354 -2.63 -9.88 5.42
N ALA A 355 -1.98 -10.68 6.27
CA ALA A 355 -1.29 -11.90 5.84
C ALA A 355 -2.27 -12.91 5.21
N ILE A 356 -3.43 -13.11 5.82
CA ILE A 356 -4.50 -13.97 5.27
C ILE A 356 -4.94 -13.48 3.89
N ARG A 357 -5.15 -12.17 3.73
CA ARG A 357 -5.55 -11.57 2.45
C ARG A 357 -4.46 -11.70 1.39
N ILE A 358 -3.18 -11.56 1.77
CA ILE A 358 -2.02 -11.78 0.90
C ILE A 358 -2.00 -13.25 0.45
N HIS A 359 -2.12 -14.22 1.37
CA HIS A 359 -2.16 -15.66 1.06
C HIS A 359 -3.31 -16.04 0.13
N ARG A 360 -4.50 -15.47 0.34
CA ARG A 360 -5.67 -15.71 -0.52
C ARG A 360 -5.50 -15.17 -1.94
N CYS A 361 -4.54 -14.28 -2.17
CA CYS A 361 -4.16 -13.82 -3.51
C CYS A 361 -3.06 -14.69 -4.15
N GLY A 362 -2.66 -15.79 -3.50
CA GLY A 362 -1.57 -16.64 -3.97
C GLY A 362 -0.19 -15.98 -3.81
N VAL A 363 -0.01 -15.10 -2.83
CA VAL A 363 1.27 -14.47 -2.50
C VAL A 363 1.60 -14.71 -1.03
N SER A 364 2.86 -14.93 -0.70
CA SER A 364 3.40 -14.89 0.67
C SER A 364 4.40 -13.74 0.73
N GLN A 365 4.58 -13.13 1.90
CA GLN A 365 5.49 -12.00 2.04
C GLN A 365 6.94 -12.44 2.31
N GLY A 366 7.13 -13.56 3.02
CA GLY A 366 8.40 -14.27 3.24
C GLY A 366 9.32 -13.65 4.29
N SER A 367 8.90 -12.58 4.98
CA SER A 367 9.68 -11.87 6.00
C SER A 367 8.79 -11.01 6.91
N PHE A 368 7.76 -11.62 7.52
CA PHE A 368 6.73 -10.87 8.21
C PHE A 368 7.21 -10.45 9.60
N PHE A 369 7.70 -9.22 9.72
CA PHE A 369 8.17 -8.63 10.98
C PHE A 369 7.45 -7.32 11.27
N ASP A 370 7.44 -6.91 12.53
CA ASP A 370 6.85 -5.61 12.96
C ASP A 370 7.46 -4.43 12.20
N ARG A 371 8.77 -4.46 11.92
CA ARG A 371 9.43 -3.45 11.08
C ARG A 371 8.90 -3.35 9.65
N ASN A 372 8.29 -4.43 9.15
CA ASN A 372 7.74 -4.56 7.79
C ASN A 372 6.23 -4.30 7.75
N VAL A 373 5.65 -3.80 8.84
CA VAL A 373 4.31 -3.23 8.86
C VAL A 373 4.43 -1.74 9.17
N LEU A 374 4.11 -0.90 8.20
CA LEU A 374 4.14 0.55 8.36
C LEU A 374 2.77 1.08 8.79
N VAL A 375 2.79 2.19 9.53
CA VAL A 375 1.61 2.92 9.97
C VAL A 375 1.76 4.42 9.70
N GLN A 376 0.67 5.02 9.25
CA GLN A 376 0.52 6.47 9.14
C GLN A 376 -0.85 6.94 9.66
N PRO A 377 -1.00 8.23 10.00
CA PRO A 377 -2.29 8.80 10.33
C PRO A 377 -3.29 8.59 9.19
N GLY A 378 -4.53 8.26 9.52
CA GLY A 378 -5.60 8.05 8.54
C GLY A 378 -6.94 8.64 8.98
N PRO A 379 -8.04 8.33 8.27
CA PRO A 379 -8.06 7.53 7.04
C PRO A 379 -7.45 8.30 5.83
N LEU A 380 -6.95 7.59 4.82
CA LEU A 380 -6.35 8.25 3.64
C LEU A 380 -7.39 8.93 2.72
N SER A 381 -8.68 8.64 2.93
CA SER A 381 -9.81 9.30 2.27
C SER A 381 -10.02 10.75 2.70
N VAL A 382 -9.40 11.20 3.80
CA VAL A 382 -9.45 12.59 4.26
C VAL A 382 -8.12 13.31 4.00
N PRO A 383 -8.14 14.65 3.85
CA PRO A 383 -6.92 15.44 3.67
C PRO A 383 -5.90 15.20 4.80
N PRO A 384 -4.59 15.29 4.53
CA PRO A 384 -3.54 15.09 5.54
C PRO A 384 -3.74 15.88 6.85
N SER A 385 -4.26 17.11 6.77
CA SER A 385 -4.54 17.97 7.94
C SER A 385 -5.66 17.46 8.85
N LEU A 386 -6.52 16.56 8.37
CA LEU A 386 -7.63 15.96 9.13
C LEU A 386 -7.35 14.52 9.54
N ARG A 387 -6.19 13.96 9.15
CA ARG A 387 -5.81 12.60 9.53
C ARG A 387 -5.39 12.56 10.98
N SER A 388 -5.69 11.44 11.63
CA SER A 388 -5.41 11.24 13.05
C SER A 388 -4.68 9.92 13.29
N PRO A 389 -3.74 9.88 14.26
CA PRO A 389 -3.20 8.64 14.78
C PRO A 389 -4.25 7.72 15.44
N SER A 390 -5.44 8.25 15.78
CA SER A 390 -6.54 7.46 16.35
C SER A 390 -7.26 6.59 15.32
N THR A 391 -7.08 6.87 14.04
CA THR A 391 -7.64 6.11 12.91
C THR A 391 -6.50 5.72 11.96
N PRO A 392 -5.55 4.87 12.42
CA PRO A 392 -4.34 4.58 11.68
C PRO A 392 -4.62 3.85 10.37
N SER A 393 -3.74 4.04 9.39
CA SER A 393 -3.70 3.26 8.14
C SER A 393 -2.41 2.46 8.09
N PHE A 394 -2.53 1.15 7.83
CA PHE A 394 -1.42 0.21 7.86
C PHE A 394 -1.07 -0.30 6.46
N ARG A 395 0.19 -0.69 6.25
CA ARG A 395 0.70 -1.33 5.02
C ARG A 395 1.73 -2.40 5.36
N VAL A 396 1.64 -3.58 4.76
CA VAL A 396 2.71 -4.59 4.77
C VAL A 396 3.67 -4.30 3.63
N ILE A 397 4.97 -4.24 3.92
CA ILE A 397 6.02 -3.90 2.96
C ILE A 397 7.06 -5.03 2.82
N ASP A 398 8.05 -4.80 1.95
CA ASP A 398 9.27 -5.61 1.85
C ASP A 398 9.04 -7.04 1.33
N PHE A 399 8.52 -7.17 0.12
CA PHE A 399 8.28 -8.46 -0.54
C PHE A 399 9.53 -9.04 -1.21
N GLY A 400 10.73 -8.67 -0.73
CA GLY A 400 12.00 -9.12 -1.33
C GLY A 400 12.21 -10.64 -1.25
N ARG A 401 11.56 -11.29 -0.27
CA ARG A 401 11.56 -12.75 -0.05
C ARG A 401 10.21 -13.39 -0.37
N GLY A 402 9.28 -12.65 -0.98
CA GLY A 402 7.93 -13.13 -1.23
C GLY A 402 7.89 -14.25 -2.28
N GLU A 403 6.89 -15.11 -2.15
CA GLU A 403 6.69 -16.26 -3.03
C GLU A 403 5.30 -16.22 -3.68
N ARG A 404 5.13 -16.94 -4.78
CA ARG A 404 3.85 -17.04 -5.50
C ARG A 404 3.33 -18.47 -5.46
N HIS A 405 2.05 -18.65 -5.19
CA HIS A 405 1.39 -19.95 -5.13
C HIS A 405 1.63 -20.80 -6.37
N VAL A 406 1.59 -20.20 -7.56
CA VAL A 406 1.79 -20.89 -8.85
C VAL A 406 3.15 -21.57 -9.00
N ASP A 407 4.12 -21.22 -8.16
CA ASP A 407 5.47 -21.79 -8.18
C ASP A 407 5.59 -23.05 -7.27
N PHE A 408 4.52 -23.45 -6.57
CA PHE A 408 4.52 -24.54 -5.58
C PHE A 408 3.34 -25.50 -5.75
N SER A 409 3.46 -26.72 -5.22
CA SER A 409 2.29 -27.59 -5.05
C SER A 409 1.37 -27.05 -3.94
N GLU A 410 0.09 -27.45 -3.97
CA GLU A 410 -0.88 -27.04 -2.96
C GLU A 410 -0.44 -27.37 -1.52
N ARG A 411 0.24 -28.51 -1.33
CA ARG A 411 0.75 -28.92 -0.02
C ARG A 411 1.90 -28.03 0.46
N GLU A 412 2.84 -27.71 -0.43
CA GLU A 412 3.96 -26.82 -0.12
C GLU A 412 3.46 -25.41 0.15
N TRP A 413 2.55 -24.90 -0.68
CA TRP A 413 1.94 -23.59 -0.49
C TRP A 413 1.22 -23.47 0.85
N LYS A 414 0.45 -24.49 1.22
CA LYS A 414 -0.22 -24.52 2.52
C LYS A 414 0.79 -24.48 3.68
N ALA A 415 1.90 -25.21 3.57
CA ALA A 415 2.95 -25.19 4.59
C ALA A 415 3.61 -23.81 4.69
N ILE A 416 3.91 -23.16 3.57
CA ILE A 416 4.45 -21.79 3.53
C ILE A 416 3.49 -20.81 4.22
N CYS A 417 2.20 -20.88 3.89
CA CYS A 417 1.19 -20.01 4.51
C CYS A 417 1.10 -20.28 6.02
N GLU A 418 1.07 -21.54 6.45
CA GLU A 418 1.01 -21.92 7.87
C GLU A 418 2.23 -21.41 8.65
N ASP A 419 3.44 -21.57 8.10
CA ASP A 419 4.69 -21.09 8.68
C ASP A 419 4.71 -19.56 8.76
N GLU A 420 4.34 -18.85 7.68
CA GLU A 420 4.26 -17.39 7.70
C GLU A 420 3.20 -16.90 8.71
N MET A 421 2.08 -17.60 8.89
CA MET A 421 1.10 -17.24 9.92
C MET A 421 1.65 -17.42 11.35
N VAL A 422 2.65 -18.26 11.58
CA VAL A 422 3.40 -18.32 12.85
C VAL A 422 4.25 -17.06 13.01
N ASP A 423 4.93 -16.61 11.96
CA ASP A 423 5.74 -15.38 11.94
C ASP A 423 4.89 -14.09 12.01
N VAL A 424 3.65 -14.13 11.54
CA VAL A 424 2.71 -13.01 11.68
C VAL A 424 2.21 -12.95 13.12
N LYS A 425 1.85 -14.10 13.71
CA LYS A 425 1.55 -14.17 15.15
C LYS A 425 2.76 -13.60 15.88
N GLU A 426 3.90 -14.26 15.71
CA GLU A 426 5.26 -13.71 15.65
C GLU A 426 5.43 -12.21 15.94
N ALA A 427 5.22 -11.45 14.90
CA ALA A 427 5.36 -10.01 14.89
C ALA A 427 4.31 -9.31 15.78
N ILE A 428 3.05 -9.75 15.76
CA ILE A 428 1.90 -8.94 16.19
C ILE A 428 1.44 -9.21 17.63
N TYR A 429 1.43 -10.47 18.08
CA TYR A 429 0.95 -10.83 19.44
C TYR A 429 2.07 -11.22 20.40
N GLY A 430 3.32 -11.19 19.93
CA GLY A 430 4.44 -11.77 20.68
C GLY A 430 4.84 -10.93 21.86
N GLU A 431 4.65 -11.46 23.06
CA GLU A 431 5.25 -10.86 24.24
C GLU A 431 6.70 -11.31 24.39
N LEU A 432 7.59 -10.34 24.59
CA LEU A 432 8.96 -10.63 25.00
C LEU A 432 8.96 -11.00 26.50
N LYS A 433 8.71 -12.27 26.82
CA LYS A 433 8.84 -12.72 28.21
C LYS A 433 10.32 -12.97 28.53
N ARG A 434 10.88 -12.14 29.40
CA ARG A 434 12.18 -12.42 30.02
C ARG A 434 11.98 -13.56 31.02
N ILE A 435 12.56 -14.72 30.72
CA ILE A 435 12.62 -15.82 31.68
C ILE A 435 13.97 -15.75 32.36
N THR A 436 13.93 -15.59 33.68
CA THR A 436 15.12 -15.76 34.52
C THR A 436 15.11 -17.20 34.99
N LYS A 437 16.11 -18.00 34.62
CA LYS A 437 16.32 -19.32 35.20
C LYS A 437 17.50 -19.30 36.15
N ASP A 438 17.28 -19.85 37.34
CA ASP A 438 18.35 -20.18 38.26
C ASP A 438 19.10 -21.39 37.70
N VAL A 439 20.41 -21.27 37.49
CA VAL A 439 21.24 -22.40 37.10
C VAL A 439 21.48 -23.25 38.33
N ARG A 440 20.66 -24.29 38.53
CA ARG A 440 20.91 -25.30 39.56
C ARG A 440 22.09 -26.14 39.11
N GLY A 441 23.29 -25.88 39.64
CA GLY A 441 24.44 -26.72 39.32
C GLY A 441 25.78 -26.43 40.00
N ASP A 442 26.13 -25.20 40.37
CA ASP A 442 27.52 -24.90 40.79
C ASP A 442 27.68 -24.20 42.14
N GLY A 443 26.60 -24.04 42.92
CA GLY A 443 26.65 -23.33 44.20
C GLY A 443 26.95 -21.83 44.10
N SER A 444 27.11 -21.27 42.90
CA SER A 444 27.47 -19.86 42.68
C SER A 444 26.28 -18.90 42.61
N GLY A 445 25.05 -19.41 42.66
CA GLY A 445 23.83 -18.59 42.64
C GLY A 445 23.63 -17.78 41.35
N LYS A 446 24.34 -18.10 40.26
CA LYS A 446 24.24 -17.36 39.00
C LYS A 446 22.85 -17.52 38.36
N LYS A 447 22.18 -16.39 38.18
CA LYS A 447 20.93 -16.28 37.42
C LYS A 447 21.25 -16.02 35.95
N ILE A 448 20.82 -16.92 35.07
CA ILE A 448 20.85 -16.64 33.63
C ILE A 448 19.48 -16.11 33.23
N THR A 449 19.47 -14.89 32.72
CA THR A 449 18.27 -14.31 32.12
C THR A 449 18.36 -14.49 30.62
N PHE A 450 17.38 -15.17 30.03
CA PHE A 450 17.21 -15.20 28.58
C PHE A 450 15.84 -14.62 28.21
N ALA A 451 15.84 -13.73 27.23
CA ALA A 451 14.60 -13.28 26.61
C ALA A 451 14.16 -14.36 25.62
N ARG A 452 12.95 -14.88 25.76
CA ARG A 452 12.36 -15.78 24.78
C ARG A 452 10.98 -15.24 24.46
N LYS A 453 10.68 -15.09 23.17
CA LYS A 453 9.37 -14.64 22.74
C LYS A 453 8.40 -15.80 22.95
N TYR A 454 7.34 -15.57 23.72
CA TYR A 454 6.32 -16.57 23.96
C TYR A 454 5.00 -16.05 23.41
N TRP A 455 4.34 -16.88 22.62
CA TRP A 455 2.91 -16.77 22.35
C TRP A 455 2.17 -17.03 23.64
N SER A 456 1.37 -16.08 24.15
CA SER A 456 0.38 -16.45 25.15
C SER A 456 -0.64 -17.34 24.44
N THR A 457 -0.54 -18.65 24.67
CA THR A 457 -1.57 -19.61 24.22
C THR A 457 -2.93 -19.37 24.89
N HIS A 458 -2.99 -18.45 25.86
CA HIS A 458 -4.24 -18.02 26.47
C HIS A 458 -4.91 -17.07 25.50
N LYS A 459 -6.00 -17.54 24.86
CA LYS A 459 -7.03 -16.63 24.35
C LYS A 459 -7.31 -15.60 25.45
N PRO A 460 -7.28 -14.30 25.17
CA PRO A 460 -7.70 -13.32 26.16
C PRO A 460 -9.12 -13.69 26.61
N MET A 461 -9.26 -14.05 27.88
CA MET A 461 -10.58 -14.15 28.50
C MET A 461 -11.00 -12.71 28.76
N TYR A 462 -11.84 -12.16 27.88
CA TYR A 462 -12.49 -10.89 28.14
C TYR A 462 -13.51 -11.10 29.27
N ALA A 463 -13.37 -10.31 30.34
CA ALA A 463 -14.25 -10.33 31.51
C ALA A 463 -15.56 -9.61 31.25
#